data_AF-A0A432QGF0-F1
#
_entry.id   AF-A0A432QGF0-F1
#
_cell.length_a   1.000
_cell.length_b   1.000
_cell.length_c   1.000
_cell.angle_alpha   90.00
_cell.angle_beta   90.00
_cell.angle_gamma   90.00
#
_symmetry.space_group_name_H-M   'P 1'
#
loop_
_entity.id
_entity.type
_entity.pdbx_description
1 polymer ?
#
loop_
_entity_poly.entity_id
_entity_poly.type
_entity_poly.pdbx_seq_one_letter_code
_entity_poly.pdbx_strand_id
1 'polypeptide(L)'
;TTLLQALVHSLDMDVHLCLINNPTLTRDEFFSFVARSYDLPWEQNKAFFLIEFAEFLKKCRVNNDRVLLIIDEAHAMHEDLLEEVRLLSNQDKMGQDVLSIFLVGQPELNPLMSSDRLLALRQRVGIRFHLEPFSLEETRQYILYRLRKAGANHFNIFSDDAVSLIYQISKGTPRLINIVCDHALLTGFSQGEPMINAVTIRECVKDLQFPGEDTPLPLPTVLKKSSRNFPSKKILLLLLALVLLLLLIEIMPASRSVSPLGLFLPDSWLEILHGLLSTQGG
;
A
#
# COMPACT_ATOMS: atom_id res chain seq x y z
N THR A 1 -6.40 6.54 -1.27
CA THR A 1 -6.90 6.90 -2.63
C THR A 1 -5.90 6.82 -3.80
N THR A 2 -4.90 7.71 -3.99
CA THR A 2 -4.11 7.78 -5.26
C THR A 2 -3.30 6.51 -5.60
N LEU A 3 -2.65 5.90 -4.62
CA LEU A 3 -1.85 4.67 -4.82
C LEU A 3 -2.73 3.48 -5.21
N LEU A 4 -3.97 3.48 -4.72
CA LEU A 4 -4.93 2.42 -4.88
C LEU A 4 -5.56 2.45 -6.28
N GLN A 5 -5.84 3.65 -6.80
CA GLN A 5 -6.22 3.83 -8.20
C GLN A 5 -5.10 3.42 -9.18
N ALA A 6 -3.84 3.69 -8.82
CA ALA A 6 -2.69 3.26 -9.60
C ALA A 6 -2.52 1.73 -9.57
N LEU A 7 -2.76 1.10 -8.42
CA LEU A 7 -2.73 -0.35 -8.27
C LEU A 7 -3.80 -1.02 -9.12
N VAL A 8 -5.04 -0.53 -9.10
CA VAL A 8 -6.14 -1.05 -9.94
C VAL A 8 -5.79 -0.94 -11.42
N HIS A 9 -5.22 0.18 -11.88
CA HIS A 9 -4.80 0.36 -13.28
C HIS A 9 -3.62 -0.52 -13.71
N SER A 10 -2.86 -1.07 -12.76
CA SER A 10 -1.70 -1.92 -13.05
C SER A 10 -2.02 -3.40 -13.19
N LEU A 11 -3.26 -3.81 -12.92
CA LEU A 11 -3.70 -5.20 -13.01
C LEU A 11 -4.13 -5.48 -14.47
N ASP A 12 -3.42 -6.41 -15.13
CA ASP A 12 -3.63 -6.81 -16.53
C ASP A 12 -4.73 -7.89 -16.69
N MET A 13 -5.74 -7.85 -15.81
CA MET A 13 -6.85 -8.82 -15.78
C MET A 13 -8.17 -8.08 -15.58
N ASP A 14 -9.29 -8.73 -15.95
CA ASP A 14 -10.61 -8.22 -15.61
C ASP A 14 -10.83 -8.34 -14.09
N VAL A 15 -10.97 -7.17 -13.46
CA VAL A 15 -11.11 -7.03 -12.00
C VAL A 15 -12.48 -6.47 -11.69
N HIS A 16 -13.28 -7.25 -10.96
CA HIS A 16 -14.50 -6.76 -10.33
C HIS A 16 -14.13 -6.01 -9.05
N LEU A 17 -14.26 -4.68 -9.07
CA LEU A 17 -13.85 -3.81 -7.98
C LEU A 17 -15.04 -3.29 -7.17
N CYS A 18 -14.99 -3.50 -5.86
CA CYS A 18 -15.80 -2.77 -4.88
C CYS A 18 -14.88 -1.86 -4.07
N LEU A 19 -15.10 -0.55 -4.12
CA LEU A 19 -14.36 0.45 -3.35
C LEU A 19 -15.31 1.14 -2.37
N ILE A 20 -15.13 0.87 -1.08
CA ILE A 20 -15.82 1.53 0.02
C ILE A 20 -14.91 2.65 0.52
N ASN A 21 -15.33 3.89 0.36
CA ASN A 21 -14.60 5.09 0.78
C ASN A 21 -15.23 5.82 1.98
N ASN A 22 -16.45 5.44 2.36
CA ASN A 22 -17.15 5.93 3.55
C ASN A 22 -17.57 4.73 4.39
N PRO A 23 -16.73 4.28 5.35
CA PRO A 23 -16.93 3.03 6.06
C PRO A 23 -17.91 3.14 7.25
N THR A 24 -18.46 4.32 7.54
CA THR A 24 -19.51 4.50 8.56
C THR A 24 -20.87 4.08 8.00
N LEU A 25 -20.99 2.79 7.67
CA LEU A 25 -22.21 2.17 7.17
C LEU A 25 -22.85 1.33 8.26
N THR A 26 -24.16 1.16 8.17
CA THR A 26 -24.86 0.07 8.86
C THR A 26 -24.58 -1.27 8.15
N ARG A 27 -24.92 -2.38 8.79
CA ARG A 27 -24.78 -3.72 8.18
C ARG A 27 -25.55 -3.85 6.87
N ASP A 28 -26.78 -3.34 6.80
CA ASP A 28 -27.60 -3.44 5.60
C ASP A 28 -27.08 -2.55 4.48
N GLU A 29 -26.61 -1.34 4.80
CA GLU A 29 -25.98 -0.45 3.82
C GLU A 29 -24.68 -1.04 3.29
N PHE A 30 -23.88 -1.69 4.13
CA PHE A 30 -22.66 -2.39 3.72
C PHE A 30 -22.96 -3.48 2.69
N PHE A 31 -23.87 -4.41 3.00
CA PHE A 31 -24.23 -5.48 2.07
C PHE A 31 -24.92 -4.95 0.82
N SER A 32 -25.79 -3.95 0.94
CA SER A 32 -26.39 -3.28 -0.22
C SER A 32 -25.34 -2.67 -1.14
N PHE A 33 -24.30 -2.03 -0.58
CA PHE A 33 -23.24 -1.39 -1.35
C PHE A 33 -22.36 -2.43 -2.06
N VAL A 34 -21.96 -3.49 -1.34
CA VAL A 34 -21.16 -4.59 -1.89
C VAL A 34 -21.94 -5.31 -3.00
N ALA A 35 -23.21 -5.62 -2.77
CA ALA A 35 -24.08 -6.26 -3.76
C ALA A 35 -24.18 -5.40 -5.03
N ARG A 36 -24.47 -4.10 -4.87
CA ARG A 36 -24.54 -3.15 -5.99
C ARG A 36 -23.23 -3.08 -6.77
N SER A 37 -22.08 -3.14 -6.10
CA SER A 37 -20.75 -3.05 -6.72
C SER A 37 -20.40 -4.26 -7.58
N TYR A 38 -20.96 -5.43 -7.26
CA TYR A 38 -20.77 -6.68 -7.99
C TYR A 38 -21.97 -7.08 -8.85
N ASP A 39 -22.93 -6.16 -9.05
CA ASP A 39 -24.18 -6.38 -9.78
C ASP A 39 -25.00 -7.58 -9.25
N LEU A 40 -25.01 -7.76 -7.92
CA LEU A 40 -25.77 -8.79 -7.21
C LEU A 40 -27.06 -8.22 -6.59
N PRO A 41 -28.11 -9.05 -6.45
CA PRO A 41 -29.33 -8.64 -5.78
C PRO A 41 -29.13 -8.50 -4.26
N TRP A 42 -29.78 -7.49 -3.68
CA TRP A 42 -29.86 -7.31 -2.23
C TRP A 42 -31.32 -7.13 -1.80
N GLU A 43 -31.85 -8.14 -1.11
CA GLU A 43 -33.24 -8.16 -0.63
C GLU A 43 -33.31 -8.08 0.90
N GLN A 44 -32.36 -7.37 1.53
CA GLN A 44 -32.21 -7.30 2.99
C GLN A 44 -32.07 -8.68 3.65
N ASN A 45 -31.58 -9.66 2.88
CA ASN A 45 -31.38 -11.02 3.33
C ASN A 45 -29.93 -11.41 3.13
N LYS A 46 -29.17 -11.38 4.24
CA LYS A 46 -27.76 -11.75 4.28
C LYS A 46 -27.51 -13.17 3.77
N ALA A 47 -28.35 -14.14 4.13
CA ALA A 47 -28.15 -15.53 3.71
C ALA A 47 -28.29 -15.66 2.19
N PHE A 48 -29.30 -15.01 1.61
CA PHE A 48 -29.49 -14.96 0.16
C PHE A 48 -28.29 -14.31 -0.54
N PHE A 49 -27.84 -13.14 -0.05
CA PHE A 49 -26.65 -12.48 -0.58
C PHE A 49 -25.41 -13.36 -0.54
N LEU A 50 -25.15 -14.07 0.56
CA LEU A 50 -23.98 -14.94 0.69
C LEU A 50 -24.00 -16.10 -0.32
N ILE A 51 -25.19 -16.63 -0.64
CA ILE A 51 -25.34 -17.67 -1.67
C ILE A 51 -25.04 -17.10 -3.06
N GLU A 52 -25.65 -15.98 -3.42
CA GLU A 52 -25.42 -15.32 -4.71
C GLU A 52 -23.96 -14.86 -4.87
N PHE A 53 -23.35 -14.33 -3.81
CA PHE A 53 -21.96 -13.92 -3.79
C PHE A 53 -21.01 -15.13 -3.96
N ALA A 54 -21.30 -16.27 -3.34
CA ALA A 54 -20.51 -17.49 -3.54
C ALA A 54 -20.61 -18.00 -4.98
N GLU A 55 -21.79 -17.96 -5.60
CA GLU A 55 -21.97 -18.32 -7.01
C GLU A 55 -21.25 -17.35 -7.95
N PHE A 56 -21.27 -16.05 -7.64
CA PHE A 56 -20.50 -15.04 -8.35
C PHE A 56 -18.98 -15.31 -8.30
N LEU A 57 -18.43 -15.56 -7.11
CA LEU A 57 -17.01 -15.91 -6.97
C LEU A 57 -16.62 -17.16 -7.77
N LYS A 58 -17.50 -18.17 -7.84
CA LYS A 58 -17.28 -19.37 -8.66
C LYS A 58 -17.22 -19.03 -10.15
N LYS A 59 -18.11 -18.16 -10.65
CA LYS A 59 -18.10 -17.71 -12.05
C LYS A 59 -16.81 -16.97 -12.39
N CYS A 60 -16.42 -16.00 -11.55
CA CYS A 60 -15.16 -15.28 -11.72
C CYS A 60 -13.96 -16.24 -11.74
N ARG A 61 -13.96 -17.28 -10.89
CA ARG A 61 -12.91 -18.31 -10.91
C ARG A 61 -12.78 -19.01 -12.26
N VAL A 62 -13.92 -19.44 -12.84
CA VAL A 62 -13.95 -20.16 -14.12
C VAL A 62 -13.47 -19.26 -15.26
N ASN A 63 -13.81 -17.97 -15.20
CA ASN A 63 -13.39 -16.97 -16.18
C ASN A 63 -11.95 -16.46 -15.97
N ASN A 64 -11.31 -16.83 -14.86
CA ASN A 64 -10.02 -16.30 -14.42
C ASN A 64 -10.05 -14.78 -14.09
N ASP A 65 -11.22 -14.28 -13.72
CA ASP A 65 -11.41 -12.91 -13.23
C ASP A 65 -11.00 -12.80 -11.75
N ARG A 66 -10.64 -11.60 -11.31
CA ARG A 66 -10.39 -11.33 -9.88
C ARG A 66 -11.47 -10.46 -9.29
N VAL A 67 -11.77 -10.71 -8.01
CA VAL A 67 -12.71 -9.91 -7.24
C VAL A 67 -11.95 -9.18 -6.15
N LEU A 68 -12.08 -7.86 -6.13
CA LEU A 68 -11.34 -6.99 -5.23
C LEU A 68 -12.31 -6.18 -4.39
N LEU A 69 -12.23 -6.33 -3.06
CA LEU A 69 -12.95 -5.52 -2.09
C LEU A 69 -11.94 -4.60 -1.39
N ILE A 70 -12.14 -3.31 -1.53
CA ILE A 70 -11.26 -2.30 -0.93
C ILE A 70 -12.07 -1.48 0.05
N ILE A 71 -11.57 -1.38 1.27
CA ILE A 71 -12.13 -0.54 2.31
C ILE A 71 -11.08 0.53 2.62
N ASP A 72 -11.28 1.73 2.08
CA ASP A 72 -10.51 2.92 2.44
C ASP A 72 -11.06 3.49 3.76
N GLU A 73 -10.21 4.20 4.50
CA GLU A 73 -10.52 4.72 5.84
C GLU A 73 -10.97 3.63 6.86
N ALA A 74 -10.51 2.38 6.72
CA ALA A 74 -10.97 1.23 7.52
C ALA A 74 -10.85 1.39 9.05
N HIS A 75 -10.04 2.33 9.54
CA HIS A 75 -9.94 2.69 10.96
C HIS A 75 -11.24 3.32 11.52
N ALA A 76 -12.09 3.88 10.65
CA ALA A 76 -13.39 4.44 11.03
C ALA A 76 -14.54 3.42 10.92
N MET A 77 -14.27 2.18 10.47
CA MET A 77 -15.28 1.13 10.37
C MET A 77 -15.63 0.56 11.76
N HIS A 78 -16.91 0.27 11.99
CA HIS A 78 -17.36 -0.43 13.20
C HIS A 78 -16.79 -1.86 13.26
N GLU A 79 -16.41 -2.31 14.46
CA GLU A 79 -15.88 -3.67 14.70
C GLU A 79 -16.83 -4.77 14.17
N ASP A 80 -18.14 -4.58 14.32
CA ASP A 80 -19.16 -5.52 13.83
C ASP A 80 -19.13 -5.68 12.30
N LEU A 81 -18.76 -4.62 11.55
CA LEU A 81 -18.60 -4.71 10.10
C LEU A 81 -17.26 -5.34 9.72
N LEU A 82 -16.19 -5.09 10.47
CA LEU A 82 -14.92 -5.78 10.26
C LEU A 82 -15.06 -7.30 10.46
N GLU A 83 -15.93 -7.72 11.38
CA GLU A 83 -16.30 -9.12 11.52
C GLU A 83 -17.08 -9.65 10.31
N GLU A 84 -17.96 -8.85 9.71
CA GLU A 84 -18.61 -9.24 8.43
C GLU A 84 -17.59 -9.38 7.30
N VAL A 85 -16.61 -8.49 7.21
CA VAL A 85 -15.49 -8.59 6.25
C VAL A 85 -14.69 -9.88 6.49
N ARG A 86 -14.45 -10.24 7.76
CA ARG A 86 -13.83 -11.52 8.12
C ARG A 86 -14.66 -12.70 7.61
N LEU A 87 -15.98 -12.67 7.79
CA LEU A 87 -16.88 -13.73 7.34
C LEU A 87 -16.88 -13.84 5.81
N LEU A 88 -16.85 -12.73 5.08
CA LEU A 88 -16.73 -12.72 3.62
C LEU A 88 -15.41 -13.31 3.12
N SER A 89 -14.32 -13.11 3.86
CA SER A 89 -13.03 -13.77 3.58
C SER A 89 -13.08 -15.30 3.81
N ASN A 90 -14.07 -15.83 4.54
CA ASN A 90 -14.16 -17.25 4.91
C ASN A 90 -14.84 -18.17 3.89
N GLN A 91 -14.91 -17.81 2.61
CA GLN A 91 -15.56 -18.68 1.64
C GLN A 91 -14.64 -19.88 1.34
N ASP A 92 -14.84 -20.96 2.11
CA ASP A 92 -14.00 -22.15 2.19
C ASP A 92 -13.65 -22.78 0.83
N LYS A 93 -12.37 -23.16 0.70
CA LYS A 93 -11.71 -24.12 -0.22
C LYS A 93 -11.93 -24.01 -1.74
N MET A 94 -12.93 -23.28 -2.22
CA MET A 94 -13.22 -23.16 -3.66
C MET A 94 -13.13 -21.74 -4.20
N GLY A 95 -13.01 -20.72 -3.35
CA GLY A 95 -12.97 -19.30 -3.74
C GLY A 95 -11.83 -18.46 -3.13
N GLN A 96 -10.95 -19.06 -2.33
CA GLN A 96 -9.86 -18.34 -1.63
C GLN A 96 -8.88 -17.64 -2.57
N ASP A 97 -8.77 -18.10 -3.82
CA ASP A 97 -7.87 -17.48 -4.79
C ASP A 97 -8.50 -16.28 -5.50
N VAL A 98 -9.83 -16.10 -5.48
CA VAL A 98 -10.52 -15.12 -6.34
C VAL A 98 -10.79 -13.80 -5.64
N LEU A 99 -11.18 -13.85 -4.36
CA LEU A 99 -11.50 -12.66 -3.57
C LEU A 99 -10.27 -12.13 -2.83
N SER A 100 -9.86 -10.93 -3.17
CA SER A 100 -8.84 -10.16 -2.44
C SER A 100 -9.48 -9.02 -1.67
N ILE A 101 -9.10 -8.85 -0.41
CA ILE A 101 -9.62 -7.77 0.46
C ILE A 101 -8.47 -6.87 0.90
N PHE A 102 -8.59 -5.56 0.65
CA PHE A 102 -7.65 -4.56 1.13
C PHE A 102 -8.31 -3.67 2.18
N LEU A 103 -7.72 -3.65 3.37
CA LEU A 103 -8.03 -2.70 4.43
C LEU A 103 -6.98 -1.59 4.40
N VAL A 104 -7.41 -0.38 4.06
CA VAL A 104 -6.56 0.80 3.98
C VAL A 104 -7.06 1.82 4.98
N GLY A 105 -6.16 2.44 5.73
CA GLY A 105 -6.54 3.41 6.74
C GLY A 105 -5.33 4.13 7.32
N GLN A 106 -5.62 5.03 8.25
CA GLN A 106 -4.62 5.76 9.02
C GLN A 106 -3.94 4.83 10.06
N PRO A 107 -2.80 5.23 10.65
CA PRO A 107 -2.03 4.40 11.60
C PRO A 107 -2.84 3.82 12.77
N GLU A 108 -3.96 4.47 13.13
CA GLU A 108 -4.96 4.08 14.12
C GLU A 108 -5.62 2.73 13.80
N LEU A 109 -5.55 2.27 12.55
CA LEU A 109 -6.00 0.92 12.19
C LEU A 109 -5.16 -0.17 12.87
N ASN A 110 -3.87 0.08 13.14
CA ASN A 110 -2.97 -0.90 13.76
C ASN A 110 -3.39 -1.32 15.17
N PRO A 111 -3.67 -0.39 16.11
CA PRO A 111 -4.19 -0.76 17.43
C PRO A 111 -5.57 -1.41 17.35
N LEU A 112 -6.46 -0.94 16.47
CA LEU A 112 -7.78 -1.56 16.25
C LEU A 112 -7.64 -3.03 15.85
N MET A 113 -6.81 -3.30 14.83
CA MET A 113 -6.49 -4.66 14.36
C MET A 113 -5.71 -5.49 15.37
N SER A 114 -5.21 -4.88 16.45
CA SER A 114 -4.51 -5.58 17.52
C SER A 114 -5.40 -5.95 18.70
N SER A 115 -6.66 -5.48 18.71
CA SER A 115 -7.66 -5.84 19.70
C SER A 115 -7.98 -7.34 19.68
N ASP A 116 -8.34 -7.88 20.85
CA ASP A 116 -8.70 -9.30 20.99
C ASP A 116 -9.96 -9.65 20.19
N ARG A 117 -10.87 -8.68 20.00
CA ARG A 117 -12.10 -8.84 19.23
C ARG A 117 -11.84 -9.10 17.74
N LEU A 118 -10.78 -8.53 17.20
CA LEU A 118 -10.39 -8.71 15.79
C LEU A 118 -9.30 -9.75 15.60
N LEU A 119 -8.99 -10.57 16.62
CA LEU A 119 -7.96 -11.61 16.54
C LEU A 119 -8.15 -12.53 15.33
N ALA A 120 -9.39 -12.95 15.08
CA ALA A 120 -9.73 -13.86 13.99
C ALA A 120 -9.58 -13.20 12.60
N LEU A 121 -9.87 -11.90 12.47
CA LEU A 121 -9.62 -11.14 11.25
C LEU A 121 -8.11 -10.91 11.06
N ARG A 122 -7.40 -10.54 12.13
CA ARG A 122 -5.94 -10.36 12.13
C ARG A 122 -5.20 -11.60 11.63
N GLN A 123 -5.61 -12.79 12.04
CA GLN A 123 -5.01 -14.05 11.59
C GLN A 123 -5.16 -14.30 10.08
N ARG A 124 -6.09 -13.61 9.40
CA ARG A 124 -6.31 -13.72 7.95
C ARG A 124 -5.62 -12.62 7.14
N VAL A 125 -5.05 -11.63 7.81
CA VAL A 125 -4.26 -10.60 7.13
C VAL A 125 -2.92 -11.20 6.74
N GLY A 126 -2.82 -11.66 5.49
CA GLY A 126 -1.59 -12.26 4.95
C GLY A 126 -0.46 -11.26 4.76
N ILE A 127 -0.78 -9.98 4.50
CA ILE A 127 0.20 -8.92 4.24
C ILE A 127 -0.16 -7.67 5.02
N ARG A 128 0.83 -7.11 5.72
CA ARG A 128 0.75 -5.81 6.39
C ARG A 128 1.83 -4.90 5.83
N PHE A 129 1.44 -3.71 5.41
CA PHE A 129 2.37 -2.73 4.87
C PHE A 129 2.08 -1.36 5.44
N HIS A 130 3.13 -0.69 5.92
CA HIS A 130 3.07 0.69 6.39
C HIS A 130 3.80 1.58 5.38
N LEU A 131 3.10 2.59 4.87
CA LEU A 131 3.67 3.57 3.95
C LEU A 131 4.44 4.61 4.76
N GLU A 132 5.77 4.53 4.71
CA GLU A 132 6.65 5.53 5.31
C GLU A 132 6.63 6.86 4.53
N PRO A 133 6.81 8.01 5.19
CA PRO A 133 7.08 9.27 4.51
C PRO A 133 8.31 9.18 3.62
N PHE A 134 8.35 10.00 2.56
CA PHE A 134 9.49 10.02 1.66
C PHE A 134 10.77 10.48 2.35
N SER A 135 11.89 9.87 2.01
CA SER A 135 13.21 10.44 2.28
C SER A 135 13.41 11.76 1.53
N LEU A 136 14.49 12.47 1.84
CA LEU A 136 14.87 13.69 1.10
C LEU A 136 15.02 13.43 -0.41
N GLU A 137 15.63 12.31 -0.78
CA GLU A 137 15.85 11.97 -2.19
C GLU A 137 14.55 11.58 -2.90
N GLU A 138 13.67 10.83 -2.23
CA GLU A 138 12.34 10.52 -2.76
C GLU A 138 11.46 11.78 -2.85
N THR A 139 11.60 12.72 -1.91
CA THR A 139 10.92 14.03 -1.95
C THR A 139 11.36 14.81 -3.20
N ARG A 140 12.66 14.86 -3.50
CA ARG A 140 13.18 15.46 -4.74
C ARG A 140 12.57 14.80 -5.97
N GLN A 141 12.61 13.48 -6.03
CA GLN A 141 12.08 12.70 -7.16
C GLN A 141 10.56 12.89 -7.32
N TYR A 142 9.83 12.96 -6.21
CA TYR A 142 8.40 13.23 -6.19
C TYR A 142 8.06 14.60 -6.77
N ILE A 143 8.76 15.66 -6.33
CA ILE A 143 8.58 17.03 -6.86
C ILE A 143 8.86 17.04 -8.36
N LEU A 144 9.97 16.45 -8.81
CA LEU A 144 10.32 16.37 -10.23
C LEU A 144 9.28 15.60 -11.05
N TYR A 145 8.77 14.49 -10.53
CA TYR A 145 7.72 13.72 -11.17
C TYR A 145 6.43 14.55 -11.34
N ARG A 146 6.03 15.29 -10.29
CA ARG A 146 4.85 16.16 -10.32
C ARG A 146 4.99 17.29 -11.33
N LEU A 147 6.16 17.93 -11.40
CA LEU A 147 6.46 18.96 -12.39
C LEU A 147 6.39 18.42 -13.83
N ARG A 148 6.96 17.23 -14.07
CA ARG A 148 6.83 16.56 -15.38
C ARG A 148 5.38 16.30 -15.76
N LYS A 149 4.59 15.79 -14.82
CA LYS A 149 3.16 15.51 -15.05
C LYS A 149 2.36 16.79 -15.34
N ALA A 150 2.77 17.92 -14.76
CA ALA A 150 2.19 19.23 -15.03
C ALA A 150 2.65 19.86 -16.37
N GLY A 151 3.56 19.20 -17.11
CA GLY A 151 4.06 19.70 -18.40
C GLY A 151 5.18 20.72 -18.29
N ALA A 152 5.93 20.75 -17.17
CA ALA A 152 7.07 21.64 -17.03
C ALA A 152 8.15 21.35 -18.08
N ASN A 153 8.50 22.35 -18.89
CA ASN A 153 9.53 22.25 -19.93
C ASN A 153 10.96 22.35 -19.36
N HIS A 154 11.11 22.81 -18.12
CA HIS A 154 12.37 22.90 -17.39
C HIS A 154 12.21 22.36 -15.97
N PHE A 155 13.23 21.65 -15.47
CA PHE A 155 13.18 20.97 -14.17
C PHE A 155 13.92 21.71 -13.05
N ASN A 156 14.62 22.81 -13.37
CA ASN A 156 15.32 23.66 -12.41
C ASN A 156 14.37 24.73 -11.82
N ILE A 157 13.14 24.34 -11.48
CA ILE A 157 12.15 25.27 -10.89
C ILE A 157 12.42 25.46 -9.39
N PHE A 158 12.94 24.42 -8.71
CA PHE A 158 13.34 24.49 -7.30
C PHE A 158 14.84 24.29 -7.17
N SER A 159 15.49 25.10 -6.34
CA SER A 159 16.89 24.86 -5.96
C SER A 159 17.01 23.69 -4.98
N ASP A 160 18.20 23.09 -4.86
CA ASP A 160 18.45 22.01 -3.90
C ASP A 160 18.18 22.43 -2.45
N ASP A 161 18.45 23.70 -2.13
CA ASP A 161 18.21 24.29 -0.82
C ASP A 161 16.71 24.40 -0.55
N ALA A 162 15.91 24.77 -1.57
CA ALA A 162 14.46 24.81 -1.50
C ALA A 162 13.89 23.41 -1.25
N VAL A 163 14.34 22.40 -2.02
CA VAL A 163 13.93 21.00 -1.86
C VAL A 163 14.28 20.48 -0.45
N SER A 164 15.47 20.81 0.04
CA SER A 164 15.91 20.43 1.39
C SER A 164 15.02 21.05 2.46
N LEU A 165 14.63 22.32 2.31
CA LEU A 165 13.74 23.00 3.23
C LEU A 165 12.31 22.45 3.15
N ILE A 166 11.79 22.19 1.95
CA ILE A 166 10.49 21.55 1.73
C ILE A 166 10.44 20.20 2.46
N TYR A 167 11.47 19.37 2.34
CA TYR A 167 11.57 18.11 3.08
C TYR A 167 11.59 18.32 4.59
N GLN A 168 12.36 19.29 5.10
CA GLN A 168 12.43 19.57 6.54
C GLN A 168 11.08 19.98 7.14
N ILE A 169 10.26 20.72 6.38
CA ILE A 169 8.94 21.21 6.76
C ILE A 169 7.90 20.10 6.64
N SER A 170 7.86 19.41 5.50
CA SER A 170 6.88 18.36 5.21
C SER A 170 7.16 17.02 5.90
N LYS A 171 8.39 16.80 6.36
CA LYS A 171 8.92 15.50 6.82
C LYS A 171 8.73 14.37 5.80
N GLY A 172 8.70 14.69 4.50
CA GLY A 172 8.48 13.70 3.45
C GLY A 172 7.01 13.36 3.20
N THR A 173 6.07 14.04 3.85
CA THR A 173 4.64 13.78 3.68
C THR A 173 4.16 14.33 2.33
N PRO A 174 3.66 13.51 1.39
CA PRO A 174 3.31 13.96 0.04
C PRO A 174 2.30 15.11 0.00
N ARG A 175 1.30 15.09 0.89
CA ARG A 175 0.30 16.14 1.00
C ARG A 175 0.91 17.48 1.37
N LEU A 176 1.78 17.50 2.38
CA LEU A 176 2.47 18.72 2.82
C LEU A 176 3.46 19.20 1.77
N ILE A 177 4.17 18.29 1.10
CA ILE A 177 5.06 18.64 -0.02
C ILE A 177 4.26 19.41 -1.09
N ASN A 178 3.10 18.89 -1.50
CA ASN A 178 2.26 19.56 -2.50
C ASN A 178 1.81 20.94 -2.04
N ILE A 179 1.30 21.07 -0.81
CA ILE A 179 0.85 22.37 -0.26
C ILE A 179 1.98 23.40 -0.31
N VAL A 180 3.17 23.04 0.18
CA VAL A 180 4.31 23.96 0.19
C VAL A 180 4.76 24.31 -1.23
N CYS A 181 4.85 23.31 -2.12
CA CYS A 181 5.24 23.54 -3.52
C CYS A 181 4.24 24.40 -4.28
N ASP A 182 2.93 24.17 -4.13
CA ASP A 182 1.89 24.91 -4.84
C ASP A 182 1.90 26.39 -4.43
N HIS A 183 2.01 26.68 -3.12
CA HIS A 183 2.15 28.05 -2.63
C HIS A 183 3.45 28.71 -3.08
N ALA A 184 4.55 27.96 -3.09
CA ALA A 184 5.84 28.47 -3.56
C ALA A 184 5.82 28.81 -5.05
N LEU A 185 5.17 27.99 -5.87
CA LEU A 185 5.00 28.23 -7.31
C LEU A 185 4.15 29.46 -7.58
N LEU A 186 3.05 29.65 -6.85
CA LEU A 186 2.21 30.84 -6.96
C LEU A 186 2.97 32.11 -6.55
N THR A 187 3.71 32.04 -5.45
CA THR A 187 4.49 33.18 -4.93
C THR A 187 5.62 33.55 -5.89
N GLY A 188 6.42 32.58 -6.33
CA GLY A 188 7.50 32.80 -7.30
C GLY A 188 6.97 33.36 -8.63
N PHE A 189 5.83 32.86 -9.11
CA PHE A 189 5.17 33.41 -10.29
C PHE A 189 4.76 34.87 -10.11
N SER A 190 4.16 35.22 -8.97
CA SER A 190 3.75 36.60 -8.66
C SER A 190 4.93 37.59 -8.58
N GLN A 191 6.10 37.09 -8.16
CA GLN A 191 7.33 37.86 -8.02
C GLN A 191 8.20 37.86 -9.29
N GLY A 192 7.81 37.10 -10.32
CA GLY A 192 8.59 36.94 -11.55
C GLY A 192 9.90 36.15 -11.35
N GLU A 193 9.99 35.34 -10.30
CA GLU A 193 11.15 34.51 -10.01
C GLU A 193 11.13 33.23 -10.87
N PRO A 194 12.14 33.01 -11.75
CA PRO A 194 12.18 31.81 -12.58
C PRO A 194 12.60 30.54 -11.82
N MET A 195 13.19 30.69 -10.63
CA MET A 195 13.65 29.60 -9.77
C MET A 195 13.34 29.90 -8.31
N ILE A 196 12.62 28.99 -7.66
CA ILE A 196 12.25 29.04 -6.26
C ILE A 196 13.42 28.57 -5.41
N ASN A 197 13.83 29.42 -4.47
CA ASN A 197 14.93 29.15 -3.54
C ASN A 197 14.42 29.03 -2.09
N ALA A 198 15.32 28.74 -1.15
CA ALA A 198 14.95 28.56 0.25
C ALA A 198 14.39 29.82 0.93
N VAL A 199 14.65 31.02 0.40
CA VAL A 199 14.06 32.29 0.90
C VAL A 199 12.59 32.34 0.56
N THR A 200 12.23 32.12 -0.71
CA THR A 200 10.85 32.06 -1.19
C THR A 200 10.03 31.04 -0.39
N ILE A 201 10.59 29.84 -0.13
CA ILE A 201 9.95 28.81 0.70
C ILE A 201 9.71 29.30 2.14
N ARG A 202 10.70 29.96 2.76
CA ARG A 202 10.53 30.51 4.12
C ARG A 202 9.44 31.57 4.20
N GLU A 203 9.31 32.40 3.17
CA GLU A 203 8.25 33.41 3.08
C GLU A 203 6.89 32.74 2.95
N CYS A 204 6.75 31.80 2.02
CA CYS A 204 5.50 31.06 1.81
C CYS A 204 5.03 30.36 3.09
N VAL A 205 5.94 29.79 3.85
CA VAL A 205 5.61 29.01 5.06
C VAL A 205 5.17 29.89 6.23
N LYS A 206 5.57 31.17 6.26
CA LYS A 206 5.05 32.12 7.26
C LYS A 206 3.57 32.44 7.02
N ASP A 207 3.16 32.43 5.76
CA ASP A 207 1.78 32.74 5.36
C ASP A 207 0.89 31.49 5.35
N LEU A 208 1.49 30.29 5.39
CA LEU A 208 0.80 29.01 5.48
C LEU A 208 0.34 28.74 6.91
N GLN A 209 -0.96 28.90 7.16
CA GLN A 209 -1.64 28.24 8.28
C GLN A 209 -2.04 26.83 7.82
N PHE A 210 -1.34 25.79 8.30
CA PHE A 210 -1.71 24.42 7.98
C PHE A 210 -3.03 24.06 8.68
N PRO A 211 -4.06 23.55 7.97
CA PRO A 211 -5.30 23.13 8.61
C PRO A 211 -5.03 21.95 9.54
N GLY A 212 -5.22 22.15 10.86
CA GLY A 212 -5.15 21.09 11.88
C GLY A 212 -3.91 21.07 12.78
N GLU A 213 -2.97 22.02 12.64
CA GLU A 213 -1.86 22.21 13.59
C GLU A 213 -1.93 23.62 14.22
N ASP A 214 -2.33 23.72 15.50
CA ASP A 214 -2.32 24.99 16.29
C ASP A 214 -0.90 25.48 16.62
N THR A 215 0.14 24.91 16.01
CA THR A 215 1.54 25.25 16.29
C THR A 215 2.24 25.64 14.99
N PRO A 216 2.75 26.88 14.84
CA PRO A 216 3.63 27.20 13.72
C PRO A 216 4.85 26.27 13.77
N LEU A 217 5.16 25.63 12.64
CA LEU A 217 6.28 24.70 12.53
C LEU A 217 7.57 25.37 13.04
N PRO A 218 8.29 24.76 14.01
CA PRO A 218 9.56 25.30 14.46
C PRO A 218 10.54 25.29 13.28
N LEU A 219 10.96 26.48 12.84
CA LEU A 219 12.01 26.63 11.84
C LEU A 219 13.28 25.93 12.35
N PRO A 220 13.87 24.97 11.62
CA PRO A 220 15.04 24.26 12.11
C PRO A 220 16.25 25.19 12.12
N THR A 221 16.91 25.32 13.28
CA THR A 221 18.30 25.79 13.36
C THR A 221 19.23 24.77 12.70
N VAL A 222 20.16 25.26 11.89
CA VAL A 222 21.14 24.51 11.08
C VAL A 222 21.75 23.33 11.85
N LEU A 223 21.41 22.08 11.48
CA LEU A 223 22.02 20.88 12.05
C LEU A 223 23.09 20.28 11.13
N LYS A 224 24.25 20.00 11.73
CA LYS A 224 25.43 19.34 11.15
C LYS A 224 25.07 17.98 10.53
N LYS A 225 25.69 17.74 9.38
CA LYS A 225 25.65 16.52 8.56
C LYS A 225 25.98 15.28 9.40
N SER A 226 24.96 14.49 9.76
CA SER A 226 25.15 13.14 10.31
C SER A 226 25.06 12.13 9.18
N SER A 227 26.20 11.50 8.89
CA SER A 227 26.31 10.40 7.93
C SER A 227 25.67 9.15 8.51
N ARG A 228 24.54 8.71 7.94
CA ARG A 228 24.02 7.35 8.13
C ARG A 228 23.94 6.65 6.78
N ASN A 229 24.67 5.55 6.67
CA ASN A 229 24.73 4.71 5.49
C ASN A 229 23.37 4.04 5.25
N PHE A 230 22.79 4.28 4.08
CA PHE A 230 21.60 3.59 3.58
C PHE A 230 21.98 2.28 2.87
N PRO A 231 21.14 1.23 2.91
CA PRO A 231 21.39 0.02 2.16
C PRO A 231 21.20 0.29 0.66
N SER A 232 22.13 -0.20 -0.16
CA SER A 232 22.15 0.05 -1.61
C SER A 232 20.92 -0.49 -2.34
N LYS A 233 20.58 0.12 -3.49
CA LYS A 233 19.49 -0.25 -4.43
C LYS A 233 19.35 -1.75 -4.75
N LYS A 234 20.40 -2.55 -4.52
CA LYS A 234 20.37 -4.01 -4.62
C LYS A 234 19.41 -4.67 -3.64
N ILE A 235 19.22 -4.09 -2.44
CA ILE A 235 18.39 -4.66 -1.37
C ILE A 235 16.89 -4.46 -1.65
N LEU A 236 16.51 -3.34 -2.28
CA LEU A 236 15.11 -3.09 -2.69
C LEU A 236 14.69 -3.98 -3.88
N LEU A 237 15.60 -4.20 -4.84
CA LEU A 237 15.39 -5.15 -5.93
C LEU A 237 15.35 -6.60 -5.42
N LEU A 238 16.15 -6.95 -4.41
CA LEU A 238 16.07 -8.25 -3.75
C LEU A 238 14.73 -8.46 -3.02
N LEU A 239 14.17 -7.43 -2.40
CA LEU A 239 12.85 -7.50 -1.76
C LEU A 239 11.72 -7.65 -2.79
N LEU A 240 11.78 -6.93 -3.91
CA LEU A 240 10.82 -7.07 -5.02
C LEU A 240 10.92 -8.46 -5.67
N ALA A 241 12.14 -8.96 -5.87
CA ALA A 241 12.39 -10.30 -6.40
C ALA A 241 11.95 -11.40 -5.42
N LEU A 242 12.10 -11.17 -4.10
CA LEU A 242 11.64 -12.11 -3.06
C LEU A 242 10.11 -12.21 -3.04
N VAL A 243 9.40 -11.10 -3.21
CA VAL A 243 7.93 -11.07 -3.33
C VAL A 243 7.47 -11.79 -4.59
N LEU A 244 8.15 -11.58 -5.73
CA LEU A 244 7.91 -12.32 -6.97
C LEU A 244 8.23 -13.83 -6.86
N LEU A 245 9.28 -14.18 -6.11
CA LEU A 245 9.69 -15.58 -5.87
C LEU A 245 8.67 -16.30 -4.98
N LEU A 246 8.15 -15.63 -3.95
CA LEU A 246 7.10 -16.18 -3.08
C LEU A 246 5.80 -16.39 -3.86
N LEU A 247 5.45 -15.47 -4.76
CA LEU A 247 4.33 -15.63 -5.69
C LEU A 247 4.54 -16.79 -6.67
N LEU A 248 5.78 -17.08 -7.09
CA LEU A 248 6.09 -18.22 -7.96
C LEU A 248 6.01 -19.58 -7.24
N ILE A 249 6.34 -19.62 -5.94
CA ILE A 249 6.27 -20.85 -5.13
C ILE A 249 4.81 -21.28 -4.90
N GLU A 250 3.87 -20.33 -4.80
CA GLU A 250 2.43 -20.62 -4.69
C GLU A 250 1.80 -21.12 -6.00
N ILE A 251 2.46 -20.94 -7.15
CA ILE A 251 1.93 -21.32 -8.48
C ILE A 251 2.33 -22.76 -8.89
N MET A 252 3.21 -23.45 -8.15
CA MET A 252 3.57 -24.83 -8.48
C MET A 252 2.62 -25.86 -7.85
N PRO A 253 1.88 -26.66 -8.64
CA PRO A 253 1.01 -27.70 -8.10
C PRO A 253 1.83 -28.83 -7.49
N ALA A 254 1.45 -29.23 -6.27
CA ALA A 254 1.99 -30.39 -5.58
C ALA A 254 1.59 -31.69 -6.29
N SER A 255 2.27 -32.05 -7.38
CA SER A 255 2.25 -33.41 -7.90
C SER A 255 3.50 -33.74 -8.70
N ARG A 256 4.56 -34.14 -8.00
CA ARG A 256 5.34 -35.38 -8.20
C ARG A 256 6.57 -35.31 -7.30
N SER A 257 6.79 -36.41 -6.59
CA SER A 257 7.92 -36.64 -5.69
C SER A 257 9.26 -36.37 -6.39
N VAL A 258 9.81 -35.18 -6.20
CA VAL A 258 11.21 -34.90 -6.44
C VAL A 258 11.69 -34.08 -5.24
N SER A 259 12.64 -34.65 -4.50
CA SER A 259 13.24 -34.04 -3.32
C SER A 259 13.84 -32.68 -3.70
N PRO A 260 13.46 -31.57 -3.02
CA PRO A 260 13.87 -30.21 -3.39
C PRO A 260 15.38 -29.92 -3.24
N LEU A 261 16.16 -30.90 -2.76
CA LEU A 261 17.62 -30.80 -2.60
C LEU A 261 18.42 -31.22 -3.85
N GLY A 262 17.77 -31.81 -4.87
CA GLY A 262 18.45 -32.28 -6.09
C GLY A 262 18.63 -31.22 -7.19
N LEU A 263 18.02 -30.04 -7.07
CA LEU A 263 18.05 -29.04 -8.14
C LEU A 263 19.19 -28.01 -8.04
N PHE A 264 19.96 -28.01 -6.95
CA PHE A 264 20.94 -26.96 -6.65
C PHE A 264 22.33 -27.43 -6.21
N LEU A 265 22.62 -28.73 -6.20
CA LEU A 265 23.92 -29.26 -5.80
C LEU A 265 24.46 -30.25 -6.83
N PRO A 266 25.74 -30.17 -7.24
CA PRO A 266 26.39 -31.21 -8.04
C PRO A 266 26.38 -32.55 -7.30
N ASP A 267 26.23 -33.66 -8.02
CA ASP A 267 26.08 -35.02 -7.45
C ASP A 267 27.20 -35.41 -6.45
N SER A 268 28.39 -34.81 -6.57
CA SER A 268 29.50 -34.99 -5.63
C SER A 268 29.24 -34.51 -4.20
N TRP A 269 28.25 -33.66 -3.97
CA TRP A 269 27.89 -33.14 -2.65
C TRP A 269 26.82 -33.98 -1.93
N LEU A 270 26.03 -34.76 -2.66
CA LEU A 270 25.00 -35.63 -2.09
C LEU A 270 25.62 -36.86 -1.40
N GLU A 271 26.74 -37.38 -1.90
CA GLU A 271 27.48 -38.47 -1.23
C GLU A 271 28.07 -38.04 0.12
N ILE A 272 28.50 -36.77 0.24
CA ILE A 272 29.07 -36.22 1.47
C ILE A 272 27.98 -36.03 2.54
N LEU A 273 26.78 -35.63 2.13
CA LEU A 273 25.63 -35.46 3.05
C LEU A 273 25.05 -36.79 3.55
N HIS A 274 25.03 -37.83 2.70
CA HIS A 274 24.64 -39.18 3.13
C HIS A 274 25.68 -39.84 4.07
N GLY A 275 26.97 -39.51 3.91
CA GLY A 275 28.01 -39.92 4.85
C GLY A 275 27.91 -39.25 6.23
N LEU A 276 27.41 -38.01 6.29
CA LEU A 276 27.24 -37.26 7.55
C LEU A 276 25.98 -37.67 8.34
N LEU A 277 24.92 -38.10 7.67
CA LEU A 277 23.66 -38.50 8.31
C LEU A 277 23.64 -39.95 8.81
N SER A 278 24.57 -40.81 8.38
CA SER A 278 24.67 -42.20 8.83
C SER A 278 25.50 -42.40 10.11
N THR A 279 26.06 -41.33 10.70
CA THR A 279 26.94 -41.42 11.88
C THR A 279 26.31 -40.89 13.19
N GLN A 280 25.02 -40.58 13.21
CA GLN A 280 24.29 -40.11 14.40
C GLN A 280 23.03 -40.96 14.63
N GLY A 281 23.23 -42.25 14.84
CA GLY A 281 22.19 -43.21 15.18
C GLY A 281 22.78 -44.46 15.84
N GLY A 282 23.33 -44.27 17.04
CA GLY A 282 23.56 -45.32 18.03
C GLY A 282 22.56 -45.16 19.16
#